data_AF-A0A7X6U6B5-F1
#
_entry.id   AF-A0A7X6U6B5-F1
#
_cell.length_a   1.000
_cell.length_b   1.000
_cell.length_c   1.000
_cell.angle_alpha   90.00
_cell.angle_beta   90.00
_cell.angle_gamma   90.00
#
_symmetry.space_group_name_H-M   'P 1'
#
loop_
_entity.id
_entity.type
_entity.pdbx_description
1 polymer ?
#
loop_
_entity_poly.entity_id
_entity_poly.type
_entity_poly.pdbx_seq_one_letter_code
_entity_poly.pdbx_strand_id
1 'polypeptide(L)'
;MLDAKTVKEYAKRLGADIVGIASMDRFEGAPPQMDPRYIMPKAKSMIVMGFRVMRGSLRGIEEGTFFSNYSAMGYGGITYLYMPITVINLCKIIEDEGFEAIPIGHQSDWRAIDNVGKLRNNYSKPVEPGKPSPDIMIHLRIAGFVA
;
A
#
# COMPACT_ATOMS: atom_id res chain seq x y z
N MET A 1 18.39 15.95 5.42
CA MET A 1 18.69 14.51 5.31
C MET A 1 17.45 13.77 5.76
N LEU A 2 16.80 13.07 4.84
CA LEU A 2 15.55 12.38 5.11
C LEU A 2 15.81 11.16 6.01
N ASP A 3 15.50 11.26 7.30
CA ASP A 3 15.60 10.15 8.25
C ASP A 3 14.23 9.54 8.55
N ALA A 4 14.22 8.37 9.21
CA ALA A 4 12.98 7.63 9.50
C ALA A 4 12.00 8.43 10.36
N LYS A 5 12.50 9.29 11.26
CA LYS A 5 11.65 10.13 12.12
C LYS A 5 10.94 11.19 11.28
N THR A 6 11.68 11.90 10.45
CA THR A 6 11.20 12.96 9.56
C THR A 6 10.19 12.42 8.55
N VAL A 7 10.47 11.27 7.94
CA VAL A 7 9.52 10.59 7.03
C VAL A 7 8.20 10.28 7.71
N LYS A 8 8.24 9.73 8.93
CA LYS A 8 7.03 9.42 9.71
C LYS A 8 6.25 10.68 10.08
N GLU A 9 6.94 11.77 10.41
CA GLU A 9 6.31 13.06 10.70
C GLU A 9 5.63 13.65 9.46
N TYR A 10 6.27 13.62 8.29
CA TYR A 10 5.65 14.06 7.04
C TYR A 10 4.43 13.22 6.67
N ALA A 11 4.55 11.89 6.70
CA ALA A 11 3.45 11.00 6.38
C ALA A 11 2.22 11.24 7.29
N LYS A 12 2.44 11.47 8.59
CA LYS A 12 1.38 11.80 9.53
C LYS A 12 0.74 13.16 9.26
N ARG A 13 1.55 14.18 8.95
CA ARG A 13 1.05 15.51 8.57
C ARG A 13 0.22 15.48 7.28
N LEU A 14 0.54 14.56 6.37
CA LEU A 14 -0.17 14.38 5.10
C LEU A 14 -1.47 13.58 5.22
N GLY A 15 -1.73 12.91 6.35
CA GLY A 15 -3.00 12.24 6.62
C GLY A 15 -2.92 10.78 7.07
N ALA A 16 -1.72 10.20 7.21
CA ALA A 16 -1.58 8.86 7.78
C ALA A 16 -1.80 8.88 9.31
N ASP A 17 -2.62 7.97 9.85
CA ASP A 17 -2.83 7.86 11.30
C ASP A 17 -1.65 7.12 11.98
N ILE A 18 -1.05 6.14 11.30
CA ILE A 18 0.11 5.38 11.78
C ILE A 18 1.07 5.08 10.62
N VAL A 19 2.37 5.00 10.92
CA VAL A 19 3.42 4.82 9.90
C VAL A 19 4.51 3.86 10.43
N GLY A 20 4.74 2.79 9.68
CA GLY A 20 5.84 1.84 9.86
C GLY A 20 6.87 1.96 8.72
N ILE A 21 8.09 1.50 8.94
CA ILE A 21 9.14 1.49 7.91
C ILE A 21 9.91 0.18 8.04
N ALA A 22 9.84 -0.63 6.99
CA ALA A 22 10.59 -1.88 6.87
C ALA A 22 11.86 -1.66 6.04
N SER A 23 12.96 -2.35 6.36
CA SER A 23 14.04 -2.55 5.40
C SER A 23 13.65 -3.64 4.38
N MET A 24 14.13 -3.55 3.15
CA MET A 24 13.70 -4.47 2.08
C MET A 24 14.15 -5.92 2.29
N ASP A 25 15.21 -6.17 3.05
CA ASP A 25 15.66 -7.53 3.42
C ASP A 25 14.62 -8.28 4.26
N ARG A 26 13.78 -7.59 5.04
CA ARG A 26 12.71 -8.24 5.83
C ARG A 26 11.62 -8.90 4.98
N PHE A 27 11.61 -8.67 3.67
CA PHE A 27 10.71 -9.35 2.72
C PHE A 27 11.29 -10.67 2.20
N GLU A 28 12.47 -11.09 2.66
CA GLU A 28 13.01 -12.41 2.34
C GLU A 28 12.03 -13.53 2.73
N GLY A 29 11.81 -14.47 1.79
CA GLY A 29 10.84 -15.56 1.95
C GLY A 29 9.40 -15.20 1.57
N ALA A 30 9.08 -13.95 1.23
CA ALA A 30 7.78 -13.60 0.66
C ALA A 30 7.57 -14.34 -0.68
N PRO A 31 6.33 -14.76 -1.01
CA PRO A 31 6.03 -15.34 -2.32
C PRO A 31 6.45 -14.37 -3.44
N PRO A 32 7.09 -14.83 -4.54
CA PRO A 32 7.57 -13.93 -5.60
C PRO A 32 6.50 -13.00 -6.19
N GLN A 33 5.24 -13.47 -6.33
CA GLN A 33 4.12 -12.63 -6.79
C GLN A 33 3.65 -11.58 -5.77
N MET A 34 4.24 -11.56 -4.58
CA MET A 34 3.90 -10.64 -3.49
C MET A 34 5.11 -9.91 -2.90
N ASP A 35 6.30 -10.12 -3.45
CA ASP A 35 7.55 -9.59 -2.94
C ASP A 35 7.88 -8.24 -3.63
N PRO A 36 7.86 -7.12 -2.89
CA PRO A 36 8.09 -5.80 -3.46
C PRO A 36 9.51 -5.60 -4.01
N ARG A 37 10.47 -6.46 -3.65
CA ARG A 37 11.84 -6.40 -4.18
C ARG A 37 11.89 -6.63 -5.69
N TYR A 38 10.88 -7.28 -6.28
CA TYR A 38 10.78 -7.42 -7.74
C TYR A 38 10.19 -6.19 -8.43
N ILE A 39 9.54 -5.28 -7.70
CA ILE A 39 8.98 -4.04 -8.26
C ILE A 39 10.06 -2.95 -8.32
N MET A 40 10.79 -2.74 -7.23
CA MET A 40 11.87 -1.76 -7.13
C MET A 40 13.11 -2.39 -6.49
N PRO A 41 13.94 -3.12 -7.26
CA PRO A 41 15.02 -3.95 -6.70
C PRO A 41 16.10 -3.21 -5.90
N LYS A 42 16.26 -1.90 -6.15
CA LYS A 42 17.23 -1.06 -5.45
C LYS A 42 16.64 -0.30 -4.25
N ALA A 43 15.35 -0.47 -3.97
CA ALA A 43 14.73 0.13 -2.80
C ALA A 43 15.43 -0.37 -1.53
N LYS A 44 15.64 0.54 -0.57
CA LYS A 44 16.22 0.21 0.74
C LYS A 44 15.15 -0.01 1.80
N SER A 45 14.00 0.64 1.64
CA SER A 45 12.93 0.62 2.62
C SER A 45 11.54 0.63 1.97
N MET A 46 10.58 0.04 2.68
CA MET A 46 9.15 0.16 2.43
C MET A 46 8.52 1.03 3.52
N ILE A 47 7.81 2.10 3.15
CA ILE A 47 7.06 2.93 4.09
C ILE A 47 5.60 2.46 4.08
N VAL A 48 5.10 2.00 5.22
CA VAL A 48 3.75 1.44 5.36
C VAL A 48 2.88 2.39 6.16
N MET A 49 1.72 2.75 5.64
CA MET A 49 0.81 3.73 6.24
C MET A 49 -0.53 3.09 6.58
N GLY A 50 -1.03 3.37 7.78
CA GLY A 50 -2.36 2.97 8.23
C GLY A 50 -3.28 4.18 8.31
N PHE A 51 -4.54 3.96 7.96
CA PHE A 51 -5.59 4.97 7.91
C PHE A 51 -6.80 4.48 8.69
N ARG A 52 -7.31 5.33 9.58
CA ARG A 52 -8.36 5.00 10.53
C ARG A 52 -9.72 5.06 9.86
N VAL A 53 -10.42 3.93 9.83
CA VAL A 53 -11.86 3.91 9.58
C VAL A 53 -12.56 4.54 10.79
N MET A 54 -13.34 5.59 10.54
CA MET A 54 -14.04 6.31 11.61
C MET A 54 -15.13 5.42 12.22
N ARG A 55 -15.12 5.21 13.53
CA ARG A 55 -16.18 4.43 14.22
C ARG A 55 -17.60 4.93 13.90
N GLY A 56 -17.75 6.24 13.70
CA GLY A 56 -19.03 6.87 13.34
C GLY A 56 -19.57 6.45 11.97
N SER A 57 -18.74 5.97 11.04
CA SER A 57 -19.23 5.53 9.72
C SER A 57 -20.11 4.29 9.81
N LEU A 58 -20.04 3.53 10.91
CA LEU A 58 -20.86 2.36 11.18
C LEU A 58 -22.23 2.70 11.79
N ARG A 59 -22.41 3.91 12.32
CA ARG A 59 -23.63 4.28 13.06
C ARG A 59 -24.89 4.10 12.21
N GLY A 60 -24.83 4.49 10.94
CA GLY A 60 -25.97 4.33 10.03
C GLY A 60 -26.41 2.87 9.82
N ILE A 61 -25.47 1.92 9.89
CA ILE A 61 -25.77 0.47 9.82
C ILE A 61 -26.38 0.01 11.14
N GLU A 62 -25.78 0.41 12.28
CA GLU A 62 -26.22 0.01 13.62
C GLU A 62 -27.62 0.52 13.96
N GLU A 63 -27.95 1.75 13.55
CA GLU A 63 -29.28 2.33 13.74
C GLU A 63 -30.26 1.92 12.64
N GLY A 64 -29.83 1.17 11.61
CA GLY A 64 -30.69 0.72 10.53
C GLY A 64 -31.20 1.81 9.58
N THR A 65 -30.46 2.93 9.44
CA THR A 65 -30.93 4.13 8.73
C THR A 65 -30.09 4.51 7.50
N PHE A 66 -28.76 4.55 7.62
CA PHE A 66 -27.87 5.15 6.61
C PHE A 66 -26.69 4.23 6.25
N PHE A 67 -27.01 3.12 5.61
CA PHE A 67 -26.05 2.06 5.27
C PHE A 67 -24.97 2.51 4.27
N SER A 68 -25.35 3.34 3.28
CA SER A 68 -24.45 3.73 2.19
C SER A 68 -23.28 4.60 2.64
N ASN A 69 -23.39 5.30 3.78
CA ASN A 69 -22.32 6.16 4.29
C ASN A 69 -21.04 5.39 4.63
N TYR A 70 -21.14 4.16 5.13
CA TYR A 70 -19.97 3.33 5.38
C TYR A 70 -19.19 3.09 4.07
N SER A 71 -19.88 2.60 3.03
CA SER A 71 -19.26 2.33 1.74
C SER A 71 -18.72 3.59 1.07
N ALA A 72 -19.46 4.70 1.14
CA ALA A 72 -19.08 5.96 0.49
C ALA A 72 -17.94 6.67 1.22
N MET A 73 -18.13 7.01 2.50
CA MET A 73 -17.21 7.88 3.25
C MET A 73 -16.31 7.11 4.21
N GLY A 74 -16.80 6.02 4.79
CA GLY A 74 -16.04 5.21 5.77
C GLY A 74 -14.97 4.33 5.12
N TYR A 75 -15.22 3.82 3.93
CA TYR A 75 -14.30 2.97 3.18
C TYR A 75 -13.86 3.65 1.87
N GLY A 76 -14.81 3.96 0.98
CA GLY A 76 -14.52 4.49 -0.35
C GLY A 76 -13.68 5.77 -0.34
N GLY A 77 -14.10 6.78 0.42
CA GLY A 77 -13.36 8.04 0.54
C GLY A 77 -11.93 7.83 1.03
N ILE A 78 -11.72 6.98 2.04
CA ILE A 78 -10.39 6.67 2.56
C ILE A 78 -9.55 6.00 1.47
N THR A 79 -10.07 4.95 0.84
CA THR A 79 -9.31 4.12 -0.09
C THR A 79 -9.02 4.81 -1.43
N TYR A 80 -9.96 5.60 -1.96
CA TYR A 80 -9.84 6.19 -3.29
C TYR A 80 -9.36 7.63 -3.30
N LEU A 81 -9.44 8.36 -2.18
CA LEU A 81 -9.03 9.77 -2.11
C LEU A 81 -7.88 9.97 -1.13
N TYR A 82 -8.11 9.72 0.15
CA TYR A 82 -7.14 10.11 1.19
C TYR A 82 -5.85 9.28 1.14
N MET A 83 -5.95 7.96 0.98
CA MET A 83 -4.78 7.09 0.85
C MET A 83 -3.90 7.49 -0.36
N PRO A 84 -4.42 7.57 -1.60
CA PRO A 84 -3.60 7.96 -2.76
C PRO A 84 -2.99 9.35 -2.63
N ILE A 85 -3.74 10.35 -2.16
CA ILE A 85 -3.23 11.72 -2.00
C ILE A 85 -2.07 11.76 -1.00
N THR A 86 -2.20 11.06 0.13
CA THR A 86 -1.15 10.97 1.16
C THR A 86 0.12 10.33 0.60
N VAL A 87 -0.02 9.19 -0.07
CA VAL A 87 1.12 8.44 -0.64
C VAL A 87 1.82 9.26 -1.73
N ILE A 88 1.07 9.82 -2.68
CA ILE A 88 1.63 10.61 -3.78
C ILE A 88 2.38 11.85 -3.24
N ASN A 89 1.81 12.56 -2.26
CA ASN A 89 2.46 13.75 -1.72
C ASN A 89 3.71 13.41 -0.89
N LEU A 90 3.75 12.27 -0.21
CA LEU A 90 4.97 11.83 0.46
C LEU A 90 6.06 11.47 -0.57
N CYS A 91 5.71 10.77 -1.65
CA CYS A 91 6.65 10.46 -2.73
C CYS A 91 7.24 11.73 -3.34
N LYS A 92 6.44 12.78 -3.59
CA LYS A 92 6.95 14.08 -4.06
C LYS A 92 8.02 14.65 -3.12
N ILE A 93 7.77 14.65 -1.81
CA ILE A 93 8.76 15.14 -0.82
C ILE A 93 10.05 14.31 -0.87
N ILE A 94 9.94 12.99 -1.01
CA ILE A 94 11.10 12.09 -1.09
C ILE A 94 11.91 12.36 -2.37
N GLU A 95 11.23 12.57 -3.51
CA GLU A 95 11.85 12.90 -4.80
C GLU A 95 12.49 14.29 -4.81
N ASP A 96 11.86 15.29 -4.20
CA ASP A 96 12.42 16.64 -4.03
C ASP A 96 13.71 16.62 -3.18
N GLU A 97 13.87 15.64 -2.29
CA GLU A 97 15.08 15.41 -1.50
C GLU A 97 16.14 14.54 -2.24
N GLY A 98 15.88 14.19 -3.50
CA GLY A 98 16.82 13.51 -4.39
C GLY A 98 16.78 11.98 -4.34
N PHE A 99 15.72 11.38 -3.78
CA PHE A 99 15.54 9.93 -3.73
C PHE A 99 14.37 9.48 -4.61
N GLU A 100 14.53 8.37 -5.33
CA GLU A 100 13.42 7.78 -6.08
C GLU A 100 12.42 7.10 -5.15
N ALA A 101 11.11 7.31 -5.36
CA ALA A 101 10.05 6.67 -4.58
C ALA A 101 8.87 6.26 -5.46
N ILE A 102 8.46 4.99 -5.38
CA ILE A 102 7.26 4.51 -6.05
C ILE A 102 6.01 4.71 -5.18
N PRO A 103 4.98 5.45 -5.63
CA PRO A 103 3.71 5.52 -4.91
C PRO A 103 2.93 4.22 -5.08
N ILE A 104 2.59 3.57 -3.96
CA ILE A 104 1.85 2.29 -3.94
C ILE A 104 0.52 2.51 -3.25
N GLY A 105 -0.57 2.31 -3.99
CA GLY A 105 -1.93 2.39 -3.46
C GLY A 105 -2.41 1.07 -2.84
N HIS A 106 -3.51 1.15 -2.09
CA HIS A 106 -4.29 -0.03 -1.68
C HIS A 106 -4.93 -0.74 -2.87
N GLN A 107 -5.27 0.02 -3.91
CA GLN A 107 -5.90 -0.49 -5.12
C GLN A 107 -4.90 -1.31 -5.94
N SER A 108 -5.26 -2.58 -6.17
CA SER A 108 -4.44 -3.54 -6.89
C SER A 108 -5.34 -4.37 -7.81
N ASP A 109 -6.28 -3.72 -8.49
CA ASP A 109 -7.30 -4.40 -9.33
C ASP A 109 -6.67 -5.18 -10.49
N TRP A 110 -5.52 -4.71 -10.96
CA TRP A 110 -4.81 -5.27 -12.10
C TRP A 110 -3.77 -6.32 -11.73
N ARG A 111 -3.68 -6.73 -10.46
CA ARG A 111 -2.71 -7.75 -10.03
C ARG A 111 -2.86 -9.09 -10.74
N ALA A 112 -1.74 -9.79 -10.89
CA ALA A 112 -1.69 -11.10 -11.53
C ALA A 112 -2.29 -12.24 -10.70
N ILE A 113 -2.52 -12.04 -9.40
CA ILE A 113 -3.03 -13.08 -8.49
C ILE A 113 -4.42 -12.77 -7.95
N ASP A 114 -5.19 -13.80 -7.63
CA ASP A 114 -6.49 -13.66 -6.99
C ASP A 114 -6.37 -13.37 -5.47
N ASN A 115 -7.52 -13.33 -4.78
CA ASN A 115 -7.60 -13.07 -3.34
C ASN A 115 -6.94 -14.16 -2.47
N VAL A 116 -6.62 -15.33 -3.04
CA VAL A 116 -5.96 -16.44 -2.34
C VAL A 116 -4.52 -16.66 -2.83
N GLY A 117 -4.02 -15.78 -3.70
CA GLY A 117 -2.64 -15.79 -4.18
C GLY A 117 -2.37 -16.67 -5.40
N LYS A 118 -3.40 -17.18 -6.09
CA LYS A 118 -3.23 -17.96 -7.33
C LYS A 118 -3.16 -17.05 -8.54
N LEU A 119 -2.29 -17.38 -9.49
CA LEU A 119 -2.21 -16.65 -10.77
C LEU A 119 -3.55 -16.73 -11.52
N ARG A 120 -3.96 -15.59 -12.07
CA ARG A 120 -5.14 -15.49 -12.92
C ARG A 120 -4.87 -16.20 -14.26
N ASN A 121 -5.79 -17.06 -14.66
CA ASN A 121 -5.69 -17.76 -15.95
C ASN A 121 -5.74 -16.77 -17.12
N ASN A 122 -4.87 -16.97 -18.11
CA ASN A 122 -4.81 -16.18 -19.34
C ASN A 122 -4.73 -14.66 -19.13
N TYR A 123 -4.02 -14.23 -18.08
CA TYR A 123 -3.92 -12.81 -17.71
C TYR A 123 -2.55 -12.20 -18.06
N SER A 124 -1.50 -12.62 -17.35
CA SER A 124 -0.12 -12.16 -17.58
C SER A 124 0.86 -13.34 -17.58
N LYS A 125 2.05 -13.12 -18.14
CA LYS A 125 3.13 -14.12 -18.20
C LYS A 125 4.46 -13.47 -17.81
N PRO A 126 5.39 -14.21 -17.18
CA PRO A 126 6.72 -13.70 -16.89
C PRO A 126 7.43 -13.20 -18.15
N VAL A 127 8.12 -12.08 -18.01
CA VAL A 127 8.90 -11.48 -19.11
C VAL A 127 10.18 -12.26 -19.41
N GLU A 128 10.67 -13.05 -18.44
CA GLU A 128 11.80 -13.94 -18.58
C GLU A 128 11.67 -15.13 -17.60
N PRO A 129 12.38 -16.25 -17.84
CA PRO A 129 12.37 -17.39 -16.94
C PRO A 129 12.82 -17.02 -15.52
N GLY A 130 12.09 -17.52 -14.51
CA GLY A 130 12.40 -17.31 -13.10
C GLY A 130 11.91 -15.99 -12.50
N LYS A 131 11.43 -15.04 -13.31
CA LYS A 131 10.78 -13.83 -12.79
C LYS A 131 9.31 -14.07 -12.45
N PRO A 132 8.77 -13.29 -11.50
CA PRO A 132 7.34 -13.22 -11.28
C PRO A 132 6.60 -12.74 -12.55
N SER A 133 5.32 -13.09 -12.66
CA SER A 133 4.44 -12.47 -13.68
C SER A 133 4.28 -10.98 -13.36
N PRO A 134 4.16 -10.08 -14.38
CA PRO A 134 3.86 -8.67 -14.19
C PRO A 134 2.63 -8.44 -13.31
N ASP A 135 2.47 -7.23 -12.78
CA ASP A 135 1.40 -6.87 -11.84
C ASP A 135 1.51 -7.60 -10.49
N ILE A 136 2.70 -7.50 -9.90
CA ILE A 136 3.03 -8.01 -8.56
C ILE A 136 2.16 -7.31 -7.52
N MET A 137 1.53 -8.08 -6.64
CA MET A 137 0.66 -7.56 -5.59
C MET A 137 1.39 -7.49 -4.26
N ILE A 138 1.68 -6.29 -3.77
CA ILE A 138 2.24 -6.15 -2.43
C ILE A 138 1.18 -6.55 -1.39
N HIS A 139 1.44 -7.64 -0.67
CA HIS A 139 0.48 -8.13 0.31
C HIS A 139 0.54 -7.31 1.60
N LEU A 140 -0.49 -6.50 1.86
CA LEU A 140 -0.51 -5.54 2.98
C LEU A 140 -0.28 -6.17 4.36
N ARG A 141 -0.69 -7.43 4.59
CA ARG A 141 -0.38 -8.11 5.87
C ARG A 141 1.11 -8.45 6.03
N ILE A 142 1.80 -8.79 4.94
CA ILE A 142 3.25 -9.05 4.98
C ILE A 142 3.94 -7.71 5.24
N ALA A 143 3.63 -6.68 4.44
CA ALA A 143 4.17 -5.34 4.61
C ALA A 143 3.94 -4.79 6.02
N GLY A 144 2.73 -4.94 6.58
CA GLY A 144 2.41 -4.50 7.94
C GLY A 144 3.13 -5.30 9.03
N PHE A 145 3.36 -6.60 8.84
CA PHE A 145 4.11 -7.43 9.80
C PHE A 145 5.60 -7.09 9.82
N VAL A 146 6.18 -6.76 8.66
CA VAL A 146 7.61 -6.48 8.51
C VAL A 146 7.98 -5.00 8.61
N ALA A 147 7.01 -4.10 8.84
CA ALA A 147 7.24 -2.67 9.06
C ALA A 147 7.52 -2.31 10.51
#